data_AF-A0A535APE7-F1
#
_entry.id   AF-A0A535APE7-F1
#
_cell.length_a   1.000
_cell.length_b   1.000
_cell.length_c   1.000
_cell.angle_alpha   90.00
_cell.angle_beta   90.00
_cell.angle_gamma   90.00
#
_symmetry.space_group_name_H-M   'P 1'
#
loop_
_entity.id
_entity.type
_entity.pdbx_description
1 polymer ?
#
loop_
_entity_poly.entity_id
_entity_poly.type
_entity_poly.pdbx_seq_one_letter_code
_entity_poly.pdbx_strand_id
1 'polypeptide(L)' 'MRLVATEYLSLDGVFEEPGHWSGPFFNDEAGQFKWAELQASDALLLGRKTYEGFLAAWPNMKGTGEFGVKMNT' A
#
# COMPACT_ATOMS: atom_id res chain seq x y z
N MET A 1 13.59 -10.19 13.75
CA MET A 1 12.16 -10.02 13.47
C MET A 1 11.77 -8.59 13.79
N ARG A 2 11.25 -7.83 12.83
CA ARG A 2 10.83 -6.44 12.99
C ARG A 2 9.39 -6.32 12.48
N LEU A 3 8.51 -5.73 13.27
CA LEU A 3 7.17 -5.35 12.83
C LEU A 3 7.19 -3.87 12.44
N VAL A 4 6.63 -3.56 11.28
CA VAL A 4 6.51 -2.20 10.75
C VAL A 4 5.04 -1.98 10.44
N ALA A 5 4.49 -0.86 10.93
CA ALA A 5 3.16 -0.41 10.59
C ALA A 5 3.30 0.88 9.79
N THR A 6 2.70 0.90 8.61
CA THR A 6 2.77 2.04 7.71
C THR A 6 1.42 2.26 7.08
N GLU A 7 0.90 3.47 7.25
CA GLU A 7 -0.47 3.83 6.92
C GLU A 7 -0.54 5.24 6.37
N TYR A 8 -1.60 5.51 5.62
CA TYR A 8 -2.04 6.88 5.38
C TYR A 8 -2.89 7.30 6.59
N LEU A 9 -2.61 8.48 7.14
CA LEU A 9 -3.33 9.03 8.28
C LEU A 9 -3.51 10.54 8.07
N SER A 10 -4.74 11.03 8.18
CA SER A 10 -4.99 12.47 8.22
C SER A 10 -4.52 13.07 9.55
N LEU A 11 -4.44 14.40 9.63
CA LEU A 11 -4.05 15.08 10.86
C LEU A 11 -5.01 14.82 12.03
N ASP A 12 -6.30 14.63 11.74
CA ASP A 12 -7.37 14.35 12.71
C ASP A 12 -7.63 12.83 12.90
N GLY A 13 -6.79 11.97 12.33
CA GLY A 13 -6.76 10.54 12.65
C GLY A 13 -7.63 9.64 11.76
N VAL A 14 -8.03 10.10 10.59
CA VAL A 14 -8.78 9.33 9.58
C VAL A 14 -7.82 8.53 8.71
N PHE A 15 -8.08 7.23 8.59
CA PHE A 15 -7.30 6.30 7.75
C PHE A 15 -8.19 5.49 6.80
N GLU A 16 -9.51 5.66 6.86
CA GLU A 16 -10.44 5.02 5.93
C GLU A 16 -10.32 5.56 4.50
N GLU A 17 -10.47 4.66 3.53
CA GLU A 17 -10.53 4.96 2.10
C GLU A 17 -9.50 6.00 1.62
N PRO A 18 -8.18 5.81 1.87
CA PRO A 18 -7.16 6.77 1.47
C PRO A 18 -7.13 7.03 -0.03
N GLY A 19 -7.60 6.09 -0.86
CA GLY A 19 -7.76 6.29 -2.30
C GLY A 19 -8.65 7.48 -2.68
N HIS A 20 -9.51 7.98 -1.78
CA HIS A 20 -10.36 9.15 -2.03
C HIS A 20 -9.68 10.49 -1.72
N TRP A 21 -8.65 10.52 -0.88
CA TRP A 21 -8.11 11.77 -0.35
C TRP A 21 -6.59 11.87 -0.38
N SER A 22 -5.85 10.76 -0.42
CA SER A 22 -4.38 10.79 -0.34
C SER A 22 -3.69 11.13 -1.66
N GLY A 23 -4.41 11.02 -2.79
CA GLY A 23 -3.87 11.22 -4.14
C GLY A 23 -3.10 12.53 -4.35
N PRO A 24 -3.62 13.71 -3.94
CA PRO A 24 -2.91 14.99 -4.05
C PRO A 24 -1.59 15.06 -3.25
N PHE A 25 -1.37 14.16 -2.31
CA PHE A 25 -0.17 14.10 -1.46
C PHE A 25 0.82 13.02 -1.92
N PHE A 26 0.48 12.22 -2.92
CA PHE A 26 1.37 11.21 -3.46
C PHE A 26 2.36 11.84 -4.45
N ASN A 27 3.65 11.64 -4.21
CA ASN A 27 4.74 12.10 -5.05
C ASN A 27 5.78 10.99 -5.26
N ASP A 28 6.82 11.30 -6.04
CA ASP A 28 7.88 10.33 -6.37
C ASP A 28 8.59 9.80 -5.11
N GLU A 29 8.81 10.64 -4.12
CA GLU A 29 9.44 10.25 -2.85
C GLU A 29 8.58 9.25 -2.07
N ALA A 30 7.27 9.50 -1.95
CA ALA A 30 6.33 8.59 -1.33
C ALA A 30 6.27 7.25 -2.07
N GLY A 31 6.29 7.27 -3.40
CA GLY A 31 6.37 6.07 -4.23
C GLY A 31 7.65 5.27 -4.00
N GLN A 32 8.81 5.94 -3.96
CA GLN A 32 10.10 5.30 -3.68
C GLN A 32 10.15 4.69 -2.27
N PHE A 33 9.66 5.42 -1.26
CA PHE A 33 9.55 4.93 0.10
C PHE A 33 8.68 3.67 0.17
N LYS A 34 7.49 3.70 -0.45
CA LYS A 34 6.58 2.54 -0.48
C LYS A 34 7.17 1.34 -1.20
N TRP A 35 7.92 1.57 -2.27
CA TRP A 35 8.60 0.48 -2.96
C TRP A 35 9.70 -0.15 -2.10
N ALA A 36 10.54 0.66 -1.47
CA ALA A 36 11.60 0.18 -0.59
C ALA A 36 11.04 -0.60 0.61
N GLU A 37 9.93 -0.13 1.20
CA GLU A 37 9.19 -0.82 2.24
C GLU A 37 8.69 -2.20 1.80
N LEU A 38 8.02 -2.27 0.65
CA LEU A 38 7.49 -3.52 0.12
C LEU A 38 8.61 -4.52 -0.21
N GLN A 39 9.73 -4.03 -0.75
CA GLN A 39 10.91 -4.85 -1.03
C GLN A 39 11.56 -5.41 0.23
N ALA A 40 11.64 -4.62 1.30
CA ALA A 40 12.19 -5.05 2.59
C ALA A 40 11.26 -5.97 3.38
N SER A 41 10.02 -6.18 2.92
CA SER A 41 9.01 -6.98 3.61
C SER A 41 8.97 -8.42 3.10
N ASP A 42 9.10 -9.36 4.04
CA ASP A 42 8.94 -10.80 3.77
C ASP A 42 7.46 -11.19 3.59
N ALA A 43 6.55 -10.50 4.29
CA ALA A 43 5.11 -10.74 4.24
C ALA A 43 4.31 -9.48 4.63
N LEU A 44 3.05 -9.40 4.17
CA LEU A 44 2.10 -8.36 4.56
C LEU A 44 1.07 -8.92 5.55
N LEU A 45 0.88 -8.24 6.67
CA LEU A 45 -0.20 -8.53 7.62
C LEU A 45 -1.34 -7.53 7.41
N LEU A 46 -2.46 -8.00 6.87
CA LEU A 46 -3.60 -7.16 6.52
C LEU A 46 -4.85 -7.56 7.29
N GLY A 47 -5.65 -6.57 7.69
CA GLY A 47 -7.01 -6.81 8.14
C GLY A 47 -7.88 -7.32 7.00
N ARG A 48 -8.94 -8.08 7.33
CA ARG A 48 -9.82 -8.74 6.34
C ARG A 48 -10.33 -7.79 5.25
N LYS A 49 -10.88 -6.63 5.63
CA LYS A 49 -11.43 -5.64 4.68
C LYS A 49 -10.37 -5.12 3.71
N THR A 50 -9.18 -4.79 4.23
CA THR A 50 -8.06 -4.33 3.41
C THR A 50 -7.60 -5.43 2.45
N TYR A 51 -7.49 -6.67 2.93
CA TYR A 51 -7.13 -7.82 2.10
C TYR A 51 -8.13 -8.03 0.97
N GLU A 52 -9.43 -8.03 1.23
CA GLU A 52 -10.48 -8.21 0.22
C GLU A 52 -10.42 -7.12 -0.86
N GLY A 53 -10.22 -5.85 -0.47
CA GLY A 53 -10.03 -4.74 -1.41
C GLY A 53 -8.77 -4.90 -2.27
N PHE A 54 -7.65 -5.28 -1.64
CA PHE A 54 -6.38 -5.49 -2.34
C PHE A 54 -6.46 -6.68 -3.31
N LEU A 55 -7.08 -7.78 -2.89
CA LEU A 55 -7.30 -8.96 -3.73
C LEU A 55 -8.15 -8.65 -4.97
N ALA A 56 -9.16 -7.76 -4.84
CA ALA A 56 -9.96 -7.34 -5.98
C ALA A 56 -9.20 -6.40 -6.93
N ALA A 57 -8.34 -5.53 -6.40
CA ALA A 57 -7.66 -4.50 -7.16
C ALA A 57 -6.37 -4.99 -7.83
N TRP A 58 -5.41 -5.51 -7.05
CA TRP A 58 -4.02 -5.73 -7.49
C TRP A 58 -3.84 -6.70 -8.67
N PRO A 59 -4.60 -7.81 -8.79
CA PRO A 59 -4.49 -8.69 -9.96
C PRO A 59 -4.91 -8.01 -11.27
N ASN A 60 -5.73 -6.97 -11.20
CA ASN A 60 -6.29 -6.27 -12.34
C ASN A 60 -5.54 -4.97 -12.70
N MET A 61 -4.63 -4.50 -11.83
CA MET A 61 -3.87 -3.27 -12.05
C MET A 61 -2.78 -3.47 -13.11
N LYS A 62 -2.85 -2.70 -14.20
CA LYS A 62 -1.87 -2.73 -15.29
C LYS A 62 -0.83 -1.62 -15.12
N GLY A 63 0.37 -1.82 -15.66
CA GLY A 63 1.43 -0.80 -15.66
C GLY A 63 2.11 -0.58 -14.31
N THR A 64 1.94 -1.51 -13.35
CA THR A 64 2.48 -1.43 -11.99
C THR A 64 3.89 -2.01 -11.85
N GLY A 65 4.42 -2.65 -12.90
CA GLY A 65 5.78 -3.23 -12.90
C GLY A 65 5.99 -4.26 -11.79
N GLU A 66 7.22 -4.31 -11.27
CA GLU A 66 7.61 -5.22 -10.19
C GLU A 66 6.84 -4.96 -8.88
N PHE A 67 6.39 -3.73 -8.65
CA PHE A 67 5.55 -3.39 -7.50
C PHE A 67 4.27 -4.22 -7.50
N GLY A 68 3.57 -4.24 -8.63
CA GLY A 68 2.35 -5.02 -8.78
C GLY A 68 2.59 -6.52 -8.69
N VAL A 69 3.72 -7.01 -9.22
CA VAL A 69 4.10 -8.42 -9.09
C VAL A 69 4.29 -8.79 -7.61
N LYS A 70 5.11 -8.03 -6.88
CA LYS A 70 5.40 -8.27 -5.45
C LYS A 70 4.16 -8.17 -4.56
N MET A 71 3.19 -7.31 -4.90
CA MET A 71 1.89 -7.24 -4.20
C MET A 71 1.03 -8.50 -4.37
N ASN A 72 1.24 -9.27 -5.44
CA ASN A 72 0.46 -10.46 -5.77
C ASN A 72 1.20 -11.78 -5.45
N THR A 73 2.39 -11.73 -4.84
CA THR A 73 3.22 -12.90 -4.48
C THR A 73 3.52 -12.92 -2.99
#